data_AF-A0A8J7G1G1-F1
#
_entry.id   AF-A0A8J7G1G1-F1
#
_cell.length_a   1.000
_cell.length_b   1.000
_cell.length_c   1.000
_cell.angle_alpha   90.00
_cell.angle_beta   90.00
_cell.angle_gamma   90.00
#
_symmetry.space_group_name_H-M   'P 1'
#
loop_
_entity.id
_entity.type
_entity.pdbx_description
1 polymer ?
#
loop_
_entity_poly.entity_id
_entity_poly.type
_entity_poly.pdbx_seq_one_letter_code
_entity_poly.pdbx_strand_id
1 'polypeptide(L)'
;MPKIQSVQAVIPPKNIFEIQNESKQVEQSFGTYLREAIAQVDHMQKVSDVKTGQLVAGQNVDLHNVMIEAQKANIALSATLEIRNKVVEAYQEISRMPL
;
A
#
# COMPACT_ATOMS: atom_id res chain seq x y z
N MET A 1 -7.37 -14.26 48.33
CA MET A 1 -6.11 -13.56 48.01
C MET A 1 -5.58 -14.12 46.68
N PRO A 2 -5.32 -13.27 45.67
CA PRO A 2 -4.90 -13.66 44.32
C PRO A 2 -3.38 -13.86 44.22
N LYS A 3 -2.93 -14.85 43.43
CA LYS A 3 -1.53 -14.98 43.01
C LYS A 3 -1.39 -14.46 41.59
N ILE A 4 -0.69 -13.34 41.47
CA ILE A 4 -0.31 -12.68 40.23
C ILE A 4 0.99 -13.37 39.78
N GLN A 5 1.00 -13.98 38.59
CA GLN A 5 2.22 -14.49 37.96
C GLN A 5 2.27 -13.92 36.55
N SER A 6 3.06 -12.87 36.38
CA SER A 6 3.42 -12.29 35.09
C SER A 6 4.94 -12.32 34.97
N VAL A 7 5.51 -13.22 34.17
CA VAL A 7 6.89 -13.02 33.65
C VAL A 7 7.10 -13.78 32.33
N GLN A 8 7.47 -13.01 31.30
CA GLN A 8 8.20 -13.31 30.05
C GLN A 8 7.74 -14.40 29.08
N ALA A 9 7.14 -13.95 27.96
CA ALA A 9 7.32 -14.60 26.66
C ALA A 9 8.71 -14.23 26.11
N VAL A 10 9.62 -15.20 26.08
CA VAL A 10 10.94 -15.08 25.44
C VAL A 10 10.75 -15.27 23.93
N ILE A 11 10.98 -14.21 23.15
CA ILE A 11 11.12 -14.31 21.69
C ILE A 11 12.56 -14.79 21.41
N PRO A 12 12.78 -15.92 20.73
CA PRO A 12 14.13 -16.39 20.42
C PRO A 12 14.81 -15.48 19.38
N PRO A 13 16.14 -15.28 19.46
CA PRO A 13 16.88 -14.46 18.49
C PRO A 13 16.96 -15.17 17.13
N LYS A 14 16.44 -14.52 16.08
CA LYS A 14 16.48 -15.01 14.68
C LYS A 14 17.93 -14.95 14.15
N ASN A 15 18.42 -16.06 13.59
CA ASN A 15 19.79 -16.18 13.08
C ASN A 15 19.98 -15.44 11.74
N ILE A 16 21.10 -14.72 11.61
CA ILE A 16 21.46 -13.83 10.49
C ILE A 16 21.58 -14.59 9.15
N PHE A 17 21.80 -15.91 9.19
CA PHE A 17 21.91 -16.78 8.01
C PHE A 17 20.58 -17.06 7.28
N GLU A 18 19.43 -16.82 7.92
CA GLU A 18 18.11 -17.02 7.31
C GLU A 18 17.65 -15.79 6.50
N ILE A 19 18.19 -14.60 6.85
CA ILE A 19 17.84 -13.30 6.24
C ILE A 19 18.36 -13.17 4.80
N GLN A 20 19.47 -13.85 4.46
CA GLN A 20 20.09 -13.79 3.11
C GLN A 20 19.38 -14.65 2.06
N ASN A 21 18.60 -15.66 2.48
CA ASN A 21 17.87 -16.52 1.54
C ASN A 21 16.46 -15.96 1.23
N GLU A 22 15.85 -15.26 2.20
CA GLU A 22 14.61 -14.50 1.99
C GLU A 22 14.83 -13.36 0.96
N SER A 23 15.96 -12.64 1.00
CA SER A 23 16.22 -11.51 0.09
C SER A 23 16.34 -11.89 -1.38
N LYS A 24 16.91 -13.05 -1.71
CA LYS A 24 17.06 -13.52 -3.11
C LYS A 24 15.73 -14.03 -3.69
N GLN A 25 14.88 -14.64 -2.86
CA GLN A 25 13.50 -14.97 -3.24
C GLN A 25 12.65 -13.71 -3.41
N VAL A 26 12.83 -12.69 -2.56
CA VAL A 26 12.16 -11.39 -2.67
C VAL A 26 12.54 -10.66 -3.96
N GLU A 27 13.80 -10.75 -4.41
CA GLU A 27 14.25 -10.12 -5.66
C GLU A 27 13.65 -10.80 -6.91
N GLN A 28 13.58 -12.14 -6.93
CA GLN A 28 12.93 -12.89 -8.01
C GLN A 28 11.41 -12.69 -8.05
N SER A 29 10.78 -12.58 -6.88
CA SER A 29 9.34 -12.30 -6.78
C SER A 29 9.03 -10.84 -7.13
N PHE A 30 9.89 -9.88 -6.82
CA PHE A 30 9.76 -8.49 -7.26
C PHE A 30 9.83 -8.36 -8.79
N GLY A 31 10.81 -8.99 -9.45
CA GLY A 31 10.90 -8.96 -10.91
C GLY A 31 9.70 -9.61 -11.61
N THR A 32 9.11 -10.63 -10.99
CA THR A 32 7.86 -11.27 -11.46
C THR A 32 6.68 -10.33 -11.29
N TYR A 33 6.54 -9.72 -10.11
CA TYR A 33 5.47 -8.76 -9.82
C TYR A 33 5.54 -7.52 -10.71
N LEU A 34 6.76 -7.04 -11.01
CA LEU A 34 6.97 -5.92 -11.92
C LEU A 34 6.55 -6.26 -13.36
N ARG A 35 6.89 -7.45 -13.85
CA ARG A 35 6.43 -7.91 -15.17
C ARG A 35 4.91 -8.05 -15.22
N GLU A 36 4.32 -8.58 -14.15
CA GLU A 36 2.87 -8.74 -14.04
C GLU A 36 2.16 -7.38 -13.99
N ALA A 37 2.70 -6.41 -13.25
CA ALA A 37 2.22 -5.04 -13.23
C ALA A 37 2.30 -4.36 -14.61
N ILE A 38 3.41 -4.53 -15.34
CA ILE A 38 3.55 -3.98 -16.70
C ILE A 38 2.53 -4.63 -17.66
N ALA A 39 2.35 -5.95 -17.59
CA ALA A 39 1.35 -6.66 -18.39
C ALA A 39 -0.08 -6.21 -18.04
N GLN A 40 -0.34 -5.93 -16.76
CA GLN A 40 -1.62 -5.45 -16.28
C GLN A 40 -1.92 -4.02 -16.75
N VAL A 41 -0.90 -3.16 -16.85
CA VAL A 41 -1.02 -1.82 -17.45
C VAL A 41 -1.33 -1.89 -18.94
N ASP A 42 -0.66 -2.75 -19.71
CA ASP A 42 -0.99 -2.96 -21.14
C ASP A 42 -2.44 -3.43 -21.34
N HIS A 43 -2.87 -4.37 -20.49
CA HIS A 43 -4.26 -4.85 -20.49
C HIS A 43 -5.25 -3.73 -20.12
N MET A 44 -4.95 -2.94 -19.09
CA MET A 44 -5.77 -1.79 -18.70
C MET A 44 -5.85 -0.73 -19.80
N GLN A 45 -4.76 -0.48 -20.54
CA GLN A 45 -4.75 0.44 -21.66
C GLN A 45 -5.70 -0.03 -22.78
N LYS A 46 -5.62 -1.30 -23.18
CA LYS A 46 -6.55 -1.88 -24.18
C LYS A 46 -8.00 -1.82 -23.74
N VAL A 47 -8.28 -2.14 -22.47
CA VAL A 47 -9.63 -2.03 -21.91
C VAL A 47 -10.11 -0.58 -21.89
N SER A 48 -9.21 0.37 -21.58
CA SER A 48 -9.49 1.80 -21.61
C SER A 48 -9.82 2.28 -23.02
N ASP A 49 -9.10 1.81 -24.04
CA ASP A 49 -9.36 2.18 -25.43
C ASP A 49 -10.72 1.66 -25.90
N VAL A 50 -11.07 0.42 -25.54
CA VAL A 50 -12.40 -0.16 -25.80
C VAL A 50 -13.49 0.62 -25.06
N LYS A 51 -13.30 0.92 -23.78
CA LYS A 51 -14.24 1.70 -22.98
C LYS A 51 -14.38 3.14 -23.45
N THR A 52 -13.31 3.74 -23.96
CA THR A 52 -13.32 5.09 -24.55
C THR A 52 -14.14 5.09 -25.85
N GLY A 53 -13.99 4.05 -26.68
CA GLY A 53 -14.88 3.85 -27.83
C GLY A 53 -16.35 3.69 -27.44
N GLN A 54 -16.64 2.99 -26.33
CA GLN A 54 -17.99 2.86 -25.77
C GLN A 54 -18.51 4.16 -25.11
N LEU A 55 -17.63 4.98 -24.54
CA LEU A 55 -17.97 6.28 -23.93
C LEU A 55 -18.33 7.31 -25.02
N VAL A 56 -17.56 7.35 -26.12
CA VAL A 56 -17.89 8.17 -27.30
C VAL A 56 -19.22 7.75 -27.93
N ALA A 57 -19.66 6.51 -27.72
CA ALA A 57 -21.00 6.03 -28.08
C ALA A 57 -22.13 6.50 -27.14
N GLY A 58 -21.84 7.34 -26.13
CA GLY A 58 -22.84 8.12 -25.39
C GLY A 58 -23.48 7.42 -24.19
N GLN A 59 -22.77 6.54 -23.48
CA GLN A 59 -23.34 5.88 -22.30
C GLN A 59 -23.37 6.79 -21.06
N ASN A 60 -24.60 7.02 -20.57
CA ASN A 60 -25.06 7.69 -19.35
C ASN A 60 -24.03 7.81 -18.22
N VAL A 61 -23.45 9.00 -18.05
CA VAL A 61 -22.69 9.36 -16.84
C VAL A 61 -23.63 10.09 -15.89
N ASP A 62 -24.01 9.41 -14.81
CA ASP A 62 -24.86 9.98 -13.77
C ASP A 62 -24.04 11.01 -12.95
N LEU A 63 -24.31 12.30 -13.16
CA LEU A 63 -23.61 13.43 -12.53
C LEU A 63 -23.56 13.32 -10.99
N HIS A 64 -24.53 12.62 -10.38
CA HIS A 64 -24.57 12.38 -8.94
C HIS A 64 -23.36 11.56 -8.46
N ASN A 65 -22.98 10.53 -9.21
CA ASN A 65 -21.83 9.69 -8.88
C ASN A 65 -20.51 10.47 -8.98
N VAL A 66 -20.38 11.37 -9.95
CA VAL A 66 -19.16 12.20 -10.10
C VAL A 66 -18.95 13.11 -8.88
N MET A 67 -20.02 13.72 -8.36
CA MET A 67 -19.91 14.55 -7.14
C MET A 67 -19.56 13.73 -5.89
N ILE A 68 -20.15 12.54 -5.73
CA ILE A 68 -19.83 11.65 -4.61
C ILE A 68 -18.37 11.19 -4.67
N GLU A 69 -17.90 10.77 -5.85
CA GLU A 69 -16.51 10.34 -6.03
C GLU A 69 -15.53 11.51 -5.82
N ALA A 70 -15.88 12.73 -6.26
CA ALA A 70 -15.09 13.92 -5.98
C ALA A 70 -15.00 14.23 -4.46
N GLN A 71 -16.10 14.08 -3.72
CA GLN A 71 -16.10 14.24 -2.26
C GLN A 71 -15.25 13.18 -1.56
N LYS A 72 -15.36 11.91 -1.97
CA LYS A 72 -14.53 10.82 -1.43
C LYS A 72 -13.05 11.06 -1.68
N ALA A 73 -12.69 11.50 -2.90
CA ALA A 73 -11.30 11.81 -3.25
C ALA A 73 -10.72 12.93 -2.37
N ASN A 74 -11.51 13.96 -2.07
CA ASN A 74 -11.08 15.05 -1.20
C ASN A 74 -10.82 14.59 0.25
N ILE A 75 -11.70 13.74 0.79
CA ILE A 75 -11.54 13.15 2.13
C ILE A 75 -10.30 12.23 2.16
N ALA A 76 -10.14 11.37 1.16
CA ALA A 76 -9.00 10.45 1.06
C ALA A 76 -7.66 11.19 0.92
N LEU A 77 -7.63 12.28 0.15
CA LEU A 77 -6.45 13.14 0.04
C LEU A 77 -6.08 13.76 1.39
N SER A 78 -7.06 14.29 2.11
CA SER A 78 -6.85 14.89 3.43
C SER A 78 -6.29 13.87 4.42
N ALA A 79 -6.86 12.66 4.48
CA ALA A 79 -6.35 11.58 5.31
C ALA A 79 -4.91 11.16 4.93
N THR A 80 -4.60 11.13 3.63
CA THR A 80 -3.25 10.81 3.13
C THR A 80 -2.23 11.84 3.58
N LEU A 81 -2.59 13.13 3.59
CA LEU A 81 -1.72 14.19 4.08
C LEU A 81 -1.45 14.05 5.58
N GLU A 82 -2.46 13.70 6.38
CA GLU A 82 -2.26 13.44 7.81
C GLU A 82 -1.34 12.24 8.07
N ILE A 83 -1.53 11.14 7.33
CA ILE A 83 -0.67 9.96 7.42
C ILE A 83 0.77 10.32 7.02
N ARG A 84 0.95 11.07 5.92
CA ARG A 84 2.28 11.54 5.50
C ARG A 84 2.97 12.31 6.61
N ASN A 85 2.27 13.25 7.24
CA ASN A 85 2.83 14.06 8.32
C ASN A 85 3.23 13.18 9.51
N LYS A 86 2.37 12.23 9.93
CA LYS A 86 2.65 11.28 11.01
C LYS A 86 3.85 10.37 10.72
N VAL A 87 4.03 9.93 9.48
CA VAL A 87 5.18 9.10 9.07
C VAL A 87 6.48 9.91 9.11
N VAL A 88 6.45 11.17 8.68
CA VAL A 88 7.62 12.07 8.76
C VAL A 88 7.98 12.34 10.22
N GLU A 89 6.99 12.61 11.08
CA GLU A 89 7.18 12.76 12.53
C GLU A 89 7.82 11.50 13.13
N ALA A 90 7.28 10.31 12.84
CA ALA A 90 7.81 9.05 13.35
C ALA A 90 9.26 8.79 12.91
N TYR A 91 9.61 9.13 11.67
CA TYR A 91 11.00 9.02 11.20
C TYR A 91 11.94 10.00 11.93
N GLN A 92 11.48 11.23 12.15
CA GLN A 92 12.25 12.23 12.90
C GLN A 92 12.43 11.81 14.37
N GLU A 93 11.41 11.21 14.99
CA GLU A 93 11.46 10.68 16.35
C GLU A 93 12.51 9.57 16.47
N ILE A 94 12.49 8.58 15.57
CA ILE A 94 13.46 7.47 15.55
C ILE A 94 14.88 7.99 15.31
N SER A 95 15.05 8.99 14.43
CA SER A 95 16.38 9.61 14.19
C SER A 95 16.91 10.39 15.39
N ARG A 96 16.01 10.87 16.27
CA ARG A 96 16.36 11.63 17.47
C ARG A 96 16.51 10.76 18.71
N MET A 97 16.12 9.48 18.67
CA MET A 97 16.49 8.55 19.72
C MET A 97 18.01 8.33 19.66
N PRO A 98 18.77 8.78 20.68
CA PRO A 98 20.15 8.35 20.81
C PRO A 98 20.12 6.85 21.16
N LEU A 99 20.94 6.06 20.45
CA LEU A 99 21.19 4.64 20.77
C LEU A 99 21.79 4.49 22.17
#